data_AF-A0A960M7Z8-F1
#
_entry.id   AF-A0A960M7Z8-F1
#
_cell.length_a   1.000
_cell.length_b   1.000
_cell.length_c   1.000
_cell.angle_alpha   90.00
_cell.angle_beta   90.00
_cell.angle_gamma   90.00
#
_symmetry.space_group_name_H-M   'P 1'
#
loop_
_entity.id
_entity.type
_entity.pdbx_description
1 polymer ?
#
loop_
_entity_poly.entity_id
_entity_poly.type
_entity_poly.pdbx_seq_one_letter_code
_entity_poly.pdbx_strand_id
1 'polypeptide(L)'
;MSSQSSSQSTSGQGTYQRSSYREITPEAGPRVTHGADVFITADFIWWKAVQEGTDYATTGVEALVVPNPPANQSRGKERSVGSDWAPGFKVGLGLNMGHDGWDIFAQYTWLRPSNSNSLSTSDFPNRTVSPTTFIPTLAFLFAEFDRISAHWDLDFNVIDVELGRNFYLSQFLTMRPFIGLKGTWQDQHMRIRMNAPNGILVQLFNVTVEGPYKIHERMENWGIGVRGGFNLGWYM
;
A
#
# COMPACT_ATOMS: atom_id res chain seq x y z
N MET A 1 10.18 -33.40 90.14
CA MET A 1 10.59 -34.61 89.39
C MET A 1 9.30 -35.26 88.92
N SER A 2 8.94 -35.44 87.66
CA SER A 2 9.65 -35.42 86.38
C SER A 2 8.62 -35.18 85.27
N SER A 3 9.01 -34.38 84.30
CA SER A 3 8.36 -34.11 83.01
C SER A 3 8.18 -35.36 82.15
N GLN A 4 7.04 -35.49 81.45
CA GLN A 4 7.02 -36.08 80.11
C GLN A 4 6.07 -35.30 79.19
N SER A 5 6.69 -34.70 78.18
CA SER A 5 6.12 -34.05 77.01
C SER A 5 5.70 -35.10 75.98
N SER A 6 4.47 -35.02 75.46
CA SER A 6 4.09 -35.66 74.20
C SER A 6 3.72 -34.60 73.17
N SER A 7 4.72 -34.19 72.40
CA SER A 7 4.56 -33.38 71.19
C SER A 7 3.93 -34.25 70.09
N GLN A 8 2.65 -34.05 69.80
CA GLN A 8 2.04 -34.58 68.57
C GLN A 8 2.36 -33.64 67.40
N SER A 9 3.24 -34.11 66.53
CA SER A 9 3.44 -33.59 65.19
C SER A 9 2.20 -33.89 64.34
N THR A 10 1.50 -32.85 63.91
CA THR A 10 0.60 -32.95 62.76
C THR A 10 1.09 -32.00 61.70
N SER A 11 1.63 -32.63 60.66
CA SER A 11 2.08 -32.13 59.38
C SER A 11 1.34 -30.88 58.89
N GLY A 12 2.08 -29.79 58.75
CA GLY A 12 1.67 -28.68 57.92
C GLY A 12 1.46 -29.16 56.49
N GLN A 13 0.21 -29.29 56.08
CA GLN A 13 -0.13 -29.25 54.67
C GLN A 13 0.20 -27.85 54.19
N GLY A 14 1.40 -27.72 53.61
CA GLY A 14 1.79 -26.54 52.86
C GLY A 14 0.79 -26.37 51.74
N THR A 15 -0.16 -25.47 51.93
CA THR A 15 -0.94 -24.89 50.84
C THR A 15 0.08 -24.34 49.86
N TYR A 16 0.24 -24.99 48.71
CA TYR A 16 0.99 -24.43 47.61
C TYR A 16 0.32 -23.11 47.27
N GLN A 17 0.85 -22.00 47.81
CA GLN A 17 0.56 -20.68 47.28
C GLN A 17 1.06 -20.72 45.85
N ARG A 18 0.10 -20.84 44.93
CA ARG A 18 0.30 -20.64 43.50
C ARG A 18 1.12 -19.37 43.39
N SER A 19 2.38 -19.50 42.97
CA SER A 19 3.33 -18.39 42.83
C SER A 19 2.58 -17.21 42.24
N SER A 20 2.31 -16.20 43.07
CA SER A 20 1.63 -15.00 42.63
C SER A 20 2.58 -14.37 41.63
N TYR A 21 2.29 -14.52 40.34
CA TYR A 21 2.95 -13.76 39.30
C TYR A 21 2.93 -12.31 39.77
N ARG A 22 4.11 -11.78 40.11
CA ARG A 22 4.24 -10.40 40.56
C ARG A 22 4.06 -9.55 39.32
N GLU A 23 2.81 -9.15 39.08
CA GLU A 23 2.42 -8.28 37.99
C GLU A 23 3.22 -6.97 38.11
N ILE A 24 4.18 -6.76 37.20
CA ILE A 24 5.06 -5.58 37.21
C ILE A 24 4.31 -4.37 36.67
N THR A 25 3.46 -4.58 35.67
CA THR A 25 2.59 -3.57 35.05
C THR A 25 1.21 -4.16 34.85
N PRO A 26 0.13 -3.53 35.36
CA PRO A 26 -1.20 -4.09 35.25
C PRO A 26 -1.73 -4.00 33.81
N GLU A 27 -2.49 -5.02 33.41
CA GLU A 27 -3.17 -5.08 32.12
C GLU A 27 -4.12 -3.88 31.93
N ALA A 28 -4.07 -3.26 30.75
CA ALA A 28 -4.92 -2.13 30.37
C ALA A 28 -6.01 -2.47 29.36
N GLY A 29 -6.07 -3.74 28.94
CA GLY A 29 -7.07 -4.26 27.99
C GLY A 29 -8.28 -4.91 28.67
N PRO A 30 -9.24 -5.42 27.87
CA PRO A 30 -10.35 -6.22 28.38
C PRO A 30 -9.82 -7.47 29.09
N ARG A 31 -10.09 -7.58 30.40
CA ARG A 31 -9.60 -8.70 31.21
C ARG A 31 -10.32 -9.99 30.84
N VAL A 32 -9.67 -10.85 30.07
CA VAL A 32 -10.21 -12.18 29.71
C VAL A 32 -9.95 -13.14 30.87
N THR A 33 -10.97 -13.36 31.71
CA THR A 33 -10.84 -14.21 32.91
C THR A 33 -10.92 -15.71 32.62
N HIS A 34 -11.57 -16.11 31.52
CA HIS A 34 -11.68 -17.51 31.09
C HIS A 34 -11.73 -17.58 29.55
N GLY A 35 -10.68 -18.11 28.92
CA GLY A 35 -10.64 -18.36 27.48
C GLY A 35 -9.92 -17.27 26.68
N ALA A 36 -10.41 -17.01 25.46
CA ALA A 36 -9.87 -15.99 24.57
C ALA A 36 -11.02 -15.10 24.07
N ASP A 37 -10.78 -13.79 24.02
CA ASP A 37 -11.75 -12.81 23.52
C ASP A 37 -11.40 -12.48 22.07
N VAL A 38 -12.28 -12.90 21.16
CA VAL A 38 -12.11 -12.76 19.72
C VAL A 38 -12.88 -11.53 19.27
N PHE A 39 -12.21 -10.63 18.55
CA PHE A 39 -12.84 -9.46 17.95
C PHE A 39 -12.60 -9.42 16.44
N ILE A 40 -13.57 -8.85 15.72
CA ILE A 40 -13.52 -8.69 14.27
C ILE A 40 -13.68 -7.20 13.97
N THR A 41 -12.90 -6.70 13.02
CA THR A 41 -13.06 -5.34 12.49
C THR A 41 -13.32 -5.41 10.99
N ALA A 42 -14.14 -4.49 10.50
CA ALA A 42 -14.43 -4.37 9.07
C ALA A 42 -14.58 -2.89 8.75
N ASP A 43 -13.72 -2.39 7.86
CA ASP A 43 -13.70 -0.99 7.45
C ASP A 43 -13.86 -0.90 5.93
N PHE A 44 -14.77 -0.04 5.49
CA PHE A 44 -14.79 0.41 4.11
C PHE A 44 -13.72 1.49 3.91
N ILE A 45 -12.93 1.38 2.85
CA ILE A 45 -11.94 2.40 2.49
C ILE A 45 -12.28 2.99 1.13
N TRP A 46 -12.09 4.31 1.04
CA TRP A 46 -12.11 5.04 -0.21
C TRP A 46 -10.74 5.69 -0.33
N TRP A 47 -9.85 5.10 -1.13
CA TRP A 47 -8.44 5.48 -1.20
C TRP A 47 -8.02 5.87 -2.62
N LYS A 48 -7.08 6.80 -2.72
CA LYS A 48 -6.44 7.18 -3.97
C LYS A 48 -5.04 6.58 -4.00
N ALA A 49 -4.82 5.65 -4.91
CA ALA A 49 -3.47 5.19 -5.24
C ALA A 49 -2.81 6.23 -6.16
N VAL A 50 -1.53 6.53 -5.93
CA VAL A 50 -0.74 7.43 -6.77
C VAL A 50 0.61 6.79 -6.98
N GLN A 51 1.07 6.78 -8.23
CA GLN A 51 2.36 6.25 -8.61
C GLN A 51 3.04 7.22 -9.58
N GLU A 52 4.31 7.50 -9.33
CA GLU A 52 5.16 8.27 -10.23
C GLU A 52 5.50 7.46 -11.48
N GLY A 53 5.72 8.13 -12.61
CA GLY A 53 6.00 7.48 -13.89
C GLY A 53 4.75 6.90 -14.57
N THR A 54 3.56 7.34 -14.18
CA THR A 54 2.29 7.03 -14.86
C THR A 54 1.88 8.08 -15.90
N ASP A 55 2.78 9.03 -16.17
CA ASP A 55 2.64 10.04 -17.20
C ASP A 55 2.76 9.41 -18.59
N TYR A 56 1.74 9.63 -19.44
CA TYR A 56 1.67 8.98 -20.75
C TYR A 56 1.74 9.96 -21.92
N ALA A 57 1.39 11.23 -21.69
CA ALA A 57 1.40 12.23 -22.76
C ALA A 57 1.69 13.64 -22.24
N THR A 58 2.36 14.42 -23.07
CA THR A 58 2.52 15.86 -22.93
C THR A 58 1.94 16.58 -24.14
N THR A 59 1.50 17.82 -23.93
CA THR A 59 0.93 18.69 -24.96
C THR A 59 1.84 19.89 -25.19
N GLY A 60 1.71 20.57 -26.33
CA GLY A 60 2.39 21.85 -26.56
C GLY A 60 3.87 21.74 -26.98
N VAL A 61 4.35 20.52 -27.22
CA VAL A 61 5.66 20.25 -27.83
C VAL A 61 5.42 20.01 -29.32
N GLU A 62 5.80 20.94 -30.17
CA GLU A 62 5.84 20.72 -31.62
C GLU A 62 7.00 19.80 -31.99
N ALA A 63 6.79 18.87 -32.92
CA ALA A 63 7.85 17.99 -33.41
C ALA A 63 8.96 18.82 -34.09
N LEU A 64 10.21 18.49 -33.81
CA LEU A 64 11.38 19.18 -34.38
C LEU A 64 11.53 18.87 -35.88
N VAL A 65 10.91 19.63 -36.77
CA VAL A 65 11.09 19.41 -38.23
C VAL A 65 12.40 20.04 -38.69
N VAL A 66 13.50 19.30 -38.81
CA VAL A 66 14.75 19.87 -39.37
C VAL A 66 14.55 20.17 -40.87
N PRO A 67 14.87 21.39 -41.37
CA PRO A 67 15.68 22.45 -40.76
C PRO A 67 14.88 23.59 -40.11
N ASN A 68 13.56 23.46 -39.99
CA ASN A 68 12.65 24.45 -39.40
C ASN A 68 12.38 24.10 -37.92
N PRO A 69 13.22 24.57 -36.98
CA PRO A 69 12.93 24.38 -35.57
C PRO A 69 11.54 24.93 -35.24
N PRO A 70 10.80 24.31 -34.31
CA PRO A 70 9.44 24.69 -34.02
C PRO A 70 9.39 26.15 -33.59
N ALA A 71 8.61 26.95 -34.32
CA ALA A 71 8.59 28.40 -34.16
C ALA A 71 7.77 28.82 -32.93
N ASN A 72 6.88 27.96 -32.42
CA ASN A 72 5.96 28.28 -31.33
C ASN A 72 5.82 27.10 -30.34
N GLN A 73 6.63 27.10 -29.29
CA GLN A 73 6.37 26.21 -28.14
C GLN A 73 5.21 26.78 -27.32
N SER A 74 4.09 26.07 -27.28
CA SER A 74 2.95 26.45 -26.44
C SER A 74 3.11 25.88 -25.04
N ARG A 75 2.54 26.54 -24.02
CA ARG A 75 2.52 26.00 -22.66
C ARG A 75 1.82 24.63 -22.66
N GLY A 76 2.61 23.60 -22.41
CA GLY A 76 2.17 22.22 -22.30
C GLY A 76 1.62 21.86 -20.93
N LYS A 77 0.87 20.76 -20.91
CA LYS A 77 0.48 20.03 -19.69
C LYS A 77 0.79 18.55 -19.90
N GLU A 78 1.31 17.95 -18.84
CA GLU A 78 1.49 16.52 -18.72
C GLU A 78 0.17 15.85 -18.28
N ARG A 79 -0.05 14.62 -18.76
CA ARG A 79 -1.22 13.80 -18.46
C ARG A 79 -0.75 12.47 -17.89
N SER A 80 -1.21 12.19 -16.67
CA SER A 80 -1.07 10.90 -15.99
C SER A 80 -2.38 10.12 -15.92
N VAL A 81 -2.23 8.83 -15.69
CA VAL A 81 -3.32 7.91 -15.34
C VAL A 81 -3.04 7.31 -13.96
N GLY A 82 -4.05 6.80 -13.26
CA GLY A 82 -3.84 6.15 -11.97
C GLY A 82 -3.74 7.11 -10.78
N SER A 83 -4.54 8.18 -10.80
CA SER A 83 -4.68 9.11 -9.68
C SER A 83 -6.15 9.26 -9.23
N ASP A 84 -6.97 8.26 -9.53
CA ASP A 84 -8.39 8.26 -9.15
C ASP A 84 -8.60 7.56 -7.81
N TRP A 85 -9.71 7.92 -7.16
CA TRP A 85 -10.16 7.24 -5.95
C TRP A 85 -10.84 5.93 -6.30
N ALA A 86 -10.56 4.90 -5.51
CA ALA A 86 -11.17 3.60 -5.63
C ALA A 86 -11.67 3.09 -4.26
N PRO A 87 -12.77 2.31 -4.27
CA PRO A 87 -13.22 1.62 -3.10
C PRO A 87 -12.32 0.41 -2.79
N GLY A 88 -12.24 0.08 -1.52
CA GLY A 88 -11.63 -1.14 -1.03
C GLY A 88 -12.18 -1.50 0.35
N PHE A 89 -11.56 -2.47 0.99
CA PHE A 89 -11.93 -2.84 2.35
C PHE A 89 -10.71 -3.26 3.17
N LYS A 90 -10.90 -3.19 4.48
CA LYS A 90 -10.02 -3.81 5.46
C LYS A 90 -10.82 -4.72 6.36
N VAL A 91 -10.31 -5.91 6.62
CA VAL A 91 -10.92 -6.85 7.57
C VAL A 91 -9.85 -7.29 8.54
N GLY A 92 -10.16 -7.19 9.82
CA GLY A 92 -9.27 -7.58 10.90
C GLY A 92 -9.87 -8.67 11.77
N LEU A 93 -9.01 -9.54 12.27
CA LEU A 93 -9.32 -10.55 13.28
C LEU A 93 -8.31 -10.40 14.41
N GLY A 94 -8.81 -10.26 15.63
CA GLY A 94 -7.99 -10.12 16.81
C GLY A 94 -8.35 -11.10 17.91
N LEU A 95 -7.37 -11.38 18.76
CA LEU A 95 -7.45 -12.32 19.87
C LEU A 95 -6.76 -11.70 21.08
N ASN A 96 -7.53 -11.37 22.12
CA ASN A 96 -6.98 -10.99 23.42
C ASN A 96 -6.69 -12.26 24.22
N MET A 97 -5.44 -12.42 24.64
CA MET A 97 -5.01 -13.55 25.46
C MET A 97 -5.30 -13.27 26.93
N GLY A 98 -5.86 -14.24 27.65
CA GLY A 98 -6.11 -14.11 29.09
C GLY A 98 -4.88 -14.11 29.99
N HIS A 99 -3.66 -14.01 29.43
CA HIS A 99 -2.42 -13.96 30.18
C HIS A 99 -1.62 -12.69 29.84
N ASP A 100 -1.41 -11.85 30.84
CA ASP A 100 -0.45 -10.73 30.82
C ASP A 100 -0.72 -9.64 29.75
N GLY A 101 -1.98 -9.49 29.32
CA GLY A 101 -2.44 -8.41 28.43
C GLY A 101 -1.91 -8.48 27.01
N TRP A 102 -1.49 -9.67 26.54
CA TRP A 102 -1.05 -9.89 25.16
C TRP A 102 -2.24 -10.01 24.21
N ASP A 103 -2.07 -9.49 23.01
CA ASP A 103 -3.05 -9.60 21.94
C ASP A 103 -2.38 -9.90 20.60
N ILE A 104 -3.05 -10.71 19.77
CA ILE A 104 -2.67 -10.93 18.37
C ILE A 104 -3.72 -10.27 17.51
N PHE A 105 -3.29 -9.55 16.47
CA PHE A 105 -4.17 -8.93 15.49
C PHE A 105 -3.67 -9.20 14.08
N ALA A 106 -4.53 -9.70 13.21
CA ALA A 106 -4.26 -9.86 11.79
C ALA A 106 -5.23 -8.98 11.00
N GLN A 107 -4.73 -8.23 10.01
CA GLN A 107 -5.53 -7.38 9.16
C GLN A 107 -5.19 -7.62 7.69
N TYR A 108 -6.23 -7.82 6.88
CA TYR A 108 -6.12 -7.88 5.43
C TYR A 108 -6.68 -6.61 4.81
N THR A 109 -5.92 -5.98 3.92
CA THR A 109 -6.33 -4.81 3.13
C THR A 109 -6.37 -5.18 1.67
N TRP A 110 -7.49 -4.87 1.01
CA TRP A 110 -7.68 -5.06 -0.42
C TRP A 110 -8.12 -3.75 -1.08
N LEU A 111 -7.46 -3.40 -2.18
CA LEU A 111 -7.77 -2.21 -2.99
C LEU A 111 -7.52 -2.52 -4.47
N ARG A 112 -8.46 -2.13 -5.34
CA ARG A 112 -8.33 -2.32 -6.80
C ARG A 112 -8.73 -1.05 -7.56
N PRO A 113 -7.83 -0.06 -7.71
CA PRO A 113 -8.07 1.06 -8.59
C PRO A 113 -7.88 0.65 -10.05
N SER A 114 -8.80 1.10 -10.90
CA SER A 114 -8.75 0.94 -12.35
C SER A 114 -9.13 2.28 -12.97
N ASN A 115 -8.29 2.78 -13.87
CA ASN A 115 -8.46 4.08 -14.50
C ASN A 115 -8.08 4.01 -15.98
N SER A 116 -8.85 4.66 -16.84
CA SER A 116 -8.49 4.88 -18.23
C SER A 116 -8.63 6.36 -18.58
N ASN A 117 -7.65 6.90 -19.27
CA ASN A 117 -7.69 8.26 -19.81
C ASN A 117 -7.29 8.27 -21.28
N SER A 118 -7.82 9.20 -22.06
CA SER A 118 -7.42 9.39 -23.44
C SER A 118 -7.35 10.85 -23.81
N LEU A 119 -6.39 11.18 -24.67
CA LEU A 119 -6.15 12.51 -25.20
C LEU A 119 -6.20 12.44 -26.72
N SER A 120 -6.89 13.38 -27.35
CA SER A 120 -6.87 13.55 -28.82
C SER A 120 -6.37 14.94 -29.20
N THR A 121 -5.77 15.06 -30.39
CA THR A 121 -5.46 16.36 -31.02
C THR A 121 -6.71 17.19 -31.27
N SER A 122 -7.89 16.55 -31.40
CA SER A 122 -9.18 17.26 -31.45
C SER A 122 -9.50 18.02 -30.16
N ASP A 123 -8.96 17.59 -29.02
CA ASP A 123 -9.09 18.30 -27.73
C ASP A 123 -8.19 19.56 -27.67
N PHE A 124 -7.22 19.68 -28.58
CA PHE A 124 -6.25 20.77 -28.63
C PHE A 124 -5.96 21.19 -30.09
N PRO A 125 -6.88 21.94 -30.73
CA PRO A 125 -6.64 22.44 -32.09
C PRO A 125 -5.33 23.24 -32.14
N ASN A 126 -4.48 22.92 -33.12
CA ASN A 126 -3.14 23.48 -33.33
C ASN A 126 -2.09 23.13 -32.25
N ARG A 127 -2.23 22.02 -31.53
CA ARG A 127 -1.18 21.52 -30.63
C ARG A 127 -0.90 20.04 -30.90
N THR A 128 0.38 19.70 -30.95
CA THR A 128 0.81 18.31 -31.04
C THR A 128 0.72 17.64 -29.67
N VAL A 129 0.29 16.38 -29.68
CA VAL A 129 0.33 15.48 -28.53
C VAL A 129 1.55 14.57 -28.70
N SER A 130 2.41 14.53 -27.68
CA SER A 130 3.62 13.71 -27.69
C SER A 130 3.59 12.72 -26.52
N PRO A 131 3.93 11.44 -26.73
CA PRO A 131 4.02 10.48 -25.64
C PRO A 131 5.19 10.82 -24.72
N THR A 132 4.99 10.72 -23.41
CA THR A 132 6.07 10.90 -22.42
C THR A 132 6.90 9.61 -22.26
N THR A 133 6.32 8.45 -22.61
CA THR A 133 6.99 7.16 -22.52
C THR A 133 8.09 7.02 -23.58
N PHE A 134 9.27 6.60 -23.13
CA PHE A 134 10.44 6.39 -23.99
C PHE A 134 10.17 5.26 -24.99
N ILE A 135 10.08 5.59 -26.28
CA ILE A 135 10.13 4.61 -27.36
C ILE A 135 11.62 4.34 -27.60
N PRO A 136 12.14 3.12 -27.35
CA PRO A 136 13.56 2.83 -27.44
C PRO A 136 13.96 2.74 -28.92
N THR A 137 14.24 3.88 -29.53
CA THR A 137 14.92 3.94 -30.83
C THR A 137 15.94 5.06 -30.82
N LEU A 138 17.19 4.71 -31.15
CA LEU A 138 18.36 5.60 -31.30
C LEU A 138 18.23 6.62 -32.45
N ALA A 139 17.06 6.75 -33.07
CA ALA A 139 16.78 7.65 -34.17
C ALA A 139 15.70 8.63 -33.74
N PHE A 140 15.95 9.92 -33.96
CA PHE A 140 14.98 11.00 -33.77
C PHE A 140 13.64 10.60 -34.40
N LEU A 141 12.64 10.37 -33.56
CA LEU A 141 11.30 9.98 -33.99
C LEU A 141 10.50 11.25 -34.28
N PHE A 142 10.01 11.38 -35.51
CA PHE A 142 8.99 12.35 -35.86
C PHE A 142 7.67 11.61 -35.98
N ALA A 143 6.81 11.81 -35.00
CA ALA A 143 5.50 11.18 -34.93
C ALA A 143 4.49 12.20 -34.39
N GLU A 144 3.53 12.57 -35.24
CA GLU A 144 2.33 13.26 -34.79
C GLU A 144 1.30 12.19 -34.42
N PHE A 145 0.92 12.16 -33.14
CA PHE A 145 -0.13 11.27 -32.67
C PHE A 145 -1.45 12.02 -32.62
N ASP A 146 -2.49 11.48 -33.25
CA ASP A 146 -3.84 12.07 -33.22
C ASP A 146 -4.60 11.69 -31.95
N ARG A 147 -4.25 10.55 -31.35
CA ARG A 147 -4.84 10.02 -30.13
C ARG A 147 -3.84 9.16 -29.35
N ILE A 148 -3.75 9.44 -28.06
CA ILE A 148 -3.04 8.60 -27.09
C ILE A 148 -4.01 8.24 -25.96
N SER A 149 -4.17 6.95 -25.70
CA SER A 149 -4.97 6.44 -24.58
C SER A 149 -4.12 5.59 -23.65
N ALA A 150 -4.25 5.83 -22.35
CA ALA A 150 -3.59 5.05 -21.31
C ALA A 150 -4.62 4.41 -20.38
N HIS A 151 -4.33 3.20 -19.94
CA HIS A 151 -5.13 2.46 -18.98
C HIS A 151 -4.22 1.86 -17.93
N TRP A 152 -4.58 2.07 -16.67
CA TRP A 152 -3.83 1.61 -15.52
C TRP A 152 -4.74 0.85 -14.57
N ASP A 153 -4.30 -0.35 -14.21
CA ASP A 153 -4.94 -1.22 -13.24
C ASP A 153 -3.92 -1.60 -12.17
N LEU A 154 -4.34 -1.59 -10.91
CA LEU A 154 -3.55 -2.04 -9.78
C LEU A 154 -4.38 -3.02 -8.93
N ASP A 155 -3.77 -4.15 -8.61
CA ASP A 155 -4.26 -5.09 -7.60
C ASP A 155 -3.39 -4.95 -6.35
N PHE A 156 -3.88 -4.24 -5.34
CA PHE A 156 -3.14 -3.97 -4.11
C PHE A 156 -3.66 -4.82 -2.96
N ASN A 157 -2.77 -5.66 -2.43
CA ASN A 157 -3.07 -6.55 -1.32
C ASN A 157 -2.00 -6.44 -0.23
N VAL A 158 -2.46 -6.39 1.02
CA VAL A 158 -1.57 -6.34 2.19
C VAL A 158 -2.15 -7.19 3.31
N ILE A 159 -1.30 -7.99 3.94
CA ILE A 159 -1.58 -8.63 5.22
C ILE A 159 -0.63 -8.05 6.26
N ASP A 160 -1.19 -7.61 7.38
CA ASP A 160 -0.48 -7.20 8.58
C ASP A 160 -0.79 -8.18 9.70
N VAL A 161 0.22 -8.71 10.38
CA VAL A 161 0.07 -9.53 11.59
C VAL A 161 0.88 -8.89 12.69
N GLU A 162 0.24 -8.62 13.82
CA GLU A 162 0.82 -7.93 14.97
C GLU A 162 0.62 -8.73 16.24
N LEU A 163 1.66 -8.72 17.09
CA LEU A 163 1.62 -9.14 18.47
C LEU A 163 1.85 -7.90 19.34
N GLY A 164 0.88 -7.59 20.19
CA GLY A 164 0.92 -6.45 21.10
C GLY A 164 0.79 -6.89 22.56
N ARG A 165 1.20 -6.01 23.48
CA ARG A 165 0.92 -6.16 24.92
C ARG A 165 0.43 -4.84 25.46
N ASN A 166 -0.78 -4.79 26.02
CA ASN A 166 -1.37 -3.57 26.55
C ASN A 166 -1.24 -3.50 28.09
N PHE A 167 -0.62 -2.44 28.61
CA PHE A 167 -0.45 -2.26 30.05
C PHE A 167 -0.46 -0.79 30.47
N TYR A 168 -0.74 -0.54 31.75
CA TYR A 168 -0.65 0.80 32.34
C TYR A 168 0.82 1.18 32.60
N LEU A 169 1.24 2.30 32.02
CA LEU A 169 2.51 2.95 32.36
C LEU A 169 2.35 3.87 33.58
N SER A 170 1.16 4.44 33.76
CA SER A 170 0.74 5.24 34.93
C SER A 170 -0.78 5.09 35.13
N GLN A 171 -1.34 5.67 36.19
CA GLN A 171 -2.79 5.63 36.49
C GLN A 171 -3.65 6.20 35.34
N PHE A 172 -3.10 7.14 34.58
CA PHE A 172 -3.78 7.84 33.49
C PHE A 172 -3.20 7.54 32.11
N LEU A 173 -2.17 6.68 32.02
CA LEU A 173 -1.43 6.45 30.79
C LEU A 173 -1.30 4.95 30.53
N THR A 174 -1.80 4.53 29.38
CA THR A 174 -1.67 3.17 28.86
C THR A 174 -0.74 3.14 27.66
N MET A 175 -0.04 2.02 27.51
CA MET A 175 0.85 1.77 26.41
C MET A 175 0.65 0.36 25.88
N ARG A 176 0.55 0.25 24.56
CA ARG A 176 0.61 -1.02 23.83
C ARG A 176 1.80 -1.00 22.88
N PRO A 177 3.01 -1.42 23.30
CA PRO A 177 4.04 -1.85 22.35
C PRO A 177 3.49 -2.96 21.46
N PHE A 178 3.92 -2.96 20.20
CA PHE A 178 3.64 -4.04 19.27
C PHE A 178 4.81 -4.29 18.33
N ILE A 179 4.92 -5.53 17.88
CA ILE A 179 5.80 -5.98 16.81
C ILE A 179 4.98 -6.82 15.84
N GLY A 180 5.29 -6.76 14.56
CA GLY A 180 4.53 -7.44 13.54
C GLY A 180 5.28 -7.64 12.25
N LEU A 181 4.65 -8.40 11.36
CA LEU A 181 5.07 -8.63 9.99
C LEU A 181 4.02 -8.07 9.05
N LYS A 182 4.49 -7.41 7.99
CA LYS A 182 3.67 -6.88 6.92
C LYS A 182 4.09 -7.52 5.61
N GLY A 183 3.17 -8.24 4.98
CA GLY A 183 3.34 -8.78 3.63
C GLY A 183 2.51 -7.99 2.63
N THR A 184 3.06 -7.72 1.45
CA THR A 184 2.33 -7.10 0.34
C THR A 184 2.62 -7.84 -0.95
N TRP A 185 1.61 -7.92 -1.80
CA TRP A 185 1.73 -8.30 -3.20
C TRP A 185 0.87 -7.37 -4.03
N GLN A 186 1.43 -6.94 -5.15
CA GLN A 186 0.94 -5.86 -5.99
C GLN A 186 1.15 -6.24 -7.44
N ASP A 187 0.06 -6.34 -8.20
CA ASP A 187 0.11 -6.58 -9.63
C ASP A 187 -0.38 -5.33 -10.35
N GLN A 188 0.48 -4.75 -11.19
CA GLN A 188 0.18 -3.54 -11.93
C GLN A 188 0.23 -3.81 -13.42
N HIS A 189 -0.77 -3.28 -14.14
CA HIS A 189 -0.82 -3.30 -15.59
C HIS A 189 -0.98 -1.88 -16.12
N MET A 190 -0.08 -1.49 -17.02
CA MET A 190 -0.19 -0.25 -17.77
C MET A 190 -0.28 -0.57 -19.26
N ARG A 191 -1.29 -0.02 -19.93
CA ARG A 191 -1.48 -0.18 -21.37
C ARG A 191 -1.61 1.18 -22.02
N ILE A 192 -0.71 1.49 -22.93
CA ILE A 192 -0.73 2.73 -23.71
C ILE A 192 -0.97 2.36 -25.17
N ARG A 193 -1.94 3.01 -25.80
CA ARG A 193 -2.22 2.89 -27.24
C ARG A 193 -2.05 4.26 -27.87
N MET A 194 -1.31 4.29 -28.96
CA MET A 194 -1.02 5.50 -29.71
C MET A 194 -1.44 5.26 -31.16
N ASN A 195 -2.09 6.25 -31.75
CA ASN A 195 -2.42 6.24 -33.16
C ASN A 195 -1.63 7.36 -33.85
N ALA A 196 -0.83 6.99 -34.85
CA ALA A 196 -0.13 7.95 -35.70
C ALA A 196 -0.67 7.78 -37.12
N PRO A 197 -1.58 8.66 -37.58
CA PRO A 197 -2.28 8.48 -38.86
C PRO A 197 -1.33 8.48 -40.06
N ASN A 198 -0.17 9.12 -39.95
CA ASN A 198 0.85 9.19 -40.99
C ASN A 198 2.01 8.19 -40.76
N GLY A 199 1.87 7.29 -39.78
CA GLY A 199 2.94 6.42 -39.32
C GLY A 199 4.06 7.16 -38.57
N ILE A 200 5.07 6.41 -38.15
CA ILE A 200 6.28 6.91 -37.51
C ILE A 200 7.44 6.77 -38.49
N LEU A 201 8.09 7.90 -38.79
CA LEU A 201 9.27 7.92 -39.65
C LEU A 201 10.53 7.60 -38.85
N VAL A 202 11.24 6.52 -39.24
CA VAL A 202 12.55 6.18 -38.67
C VAL A 202 13.64 6.73 -39.60
N GLN A 203 14.11 7.94 -39.30
CA GLN A 203 14.99 8.72 -40.19
C GLN A 203 16.29 7.97 -40.56
N LEU A 204 16.83 7.14 -39.65
CA LEU A 204 18.08 6.39 -39.89
C LEU A 204 17.97 5.35 -41.01
N PHE A 205 16.76 4.82 -41.26
CA PHE A 205 16.51 3.77 -42.24
C PHE A 205 15.60 4.22 -43.38
N ASN A 206 15.08 5.46 -43.33
CA ASN A 206 14.07 5.97 -44.26
C ASN A 206 12.86 5.02 -44.41
N VAL A 207 12.44 4.42 -43.30
CA VAL A 207 11.29 3.51 -43.21
C VAL A 207 10.19 4.18 -42.42
N THR A 208 8.97 4.17 -42.96
CA THR A 208 7.74 4.49 -42.24
C THR A 208 7.21 3.21 -41.62
N VAL A 209 7.11 3.17 -40.29
CA VAL A 209 6.38 2.13 -39.61
C VAL A 209 4.94 2.60 -39.51
N GLU A 210 3.99 1.86 -40.06
CA GLU A 210 2.55 2.17 -39.94
C GLU A 210 1.89 1.27 -38.90
N GLY A 211 0.95 1.82 -38.14
CA GLY A 211 0.05 1.01 -37.33
C GLY A 211 -0.40 1.70 -36.04
N PRO A 212 -1.31 1.06 -35.29
CA PRO A 212 -1.54 1.42 -33.90
C PRO A 212 -0.38 0.92 -33.04
N TYR A 213 0.36 1.82 -32.41
CA TYR A 213 1.44 1.47 -31.48
C TYR A 213 0.85 1.13 -30.12
N LYS A 214 1.32 0.04 -29.52
CA LYS A 214 0.82 -0.45 -28.24
C LYS A 214 2.00 -0.75 -27.32
N ILE A 215 2.00 -0.15 -26.15
CA ILE A 215 2.93 -0.44 -25.07
C ILE A 215 2.14 -1.16 -23.98
N HIS A 216 2.67 -2.30 -23.54
CA HIS A 216 2.13 -3.06 -22.43
C HIS A 216 3.24 -3.23 -21.40
N GLU A 217 3.03 -2.67 -20.22
CA GLU A 217 3.92 -2.82 -19.09
C GLU A 217 3.19 -3.58 -18.00
N ARG A 218 3.89 -4.54 -17.41
CA ARG A 218 3.41 -5.36 -16.32
C ARG A 218 4.47 -5.35 -15.24
N MET A 219 4.07 -5.01 -14.03
CA MET A 219 4.95 -5.04 -12.87
C MET A 219 4.30 -5.90 -11.80
N GLU A 220 5.04 -6.90 -11.34
CA GLU A 220 4.66 -7.78 -10.23
C GLU A 220 5.61 -7.48 -9.08
N ASN A 221 5.09 -6.90 -8.00
CA ASN A 221 5.87 -6.52 -6.83
C ASN A 221 5.36 -7.30 -5.63
N TRP A 222 6.27 -7.85 -4.85
CA TRP A 222 5.96 -8.42 -3.55
C TRP A 222 7.00 -7.97 -2.53
N GLY A 223 6.62 -7.97 -1.27
CA GLY A 223 7.50 -7.57 -0.20
C GLY A 223 7.03 -8.10 1.14
N ILE A 224 7.99 -8.32 2.03
CA ILE A 224 7.75 -8.58 3.44
C ILE A 224 8.61 -7.63 4.25
N GLY A 225 8.04 -7.08 5.31
CA GLY A 225 8.70 -6.15 6.20
C GLY A 225 8.33 -6.41 7.66
N VAL A 226 9.21 -5.97 8.56
CA VAL A 226 8.92 -5.90 9.97
C VAL A 226 8.27 -4.56 10.30
N ARG A 227 7.35 -4.57 11.25
CA ARG A 227 6.71 -3.36 11.80
C ARG A 227 6.81 -3.41 13.32
N GLY A 228 7.06 -2.27 13.94
CA GLY A 228 7.03 -2.14 15.40
C GLY A 228 6.67 -0.73 15.80
N GLY A 229 6.08 -0.58 16.98
CA GLY A 229 5.66 0.72 17.48
C GLY A 229 5.01 0.64 18.86
N PHE A 230 4.46 1.77 19.30
CA PHE A 230 3.76 1.90 20.58
C PHE A 230 2.48 2.70 20.37
N ASN A 231 1.36 2.19 20.85
CA ASN A 231 0.11 2.96 20.95
C ASN A 231 0.00 3.51 22.38
N LEU A 232 -0.22 4.81 22.53
CA LEU A 232 -0.38 5.46 23.83
C LEU A 232 -1.83 5.95 23.99
N GLY A 233 -2.42 5.72 25.15
CA GLY A 233 -3.76 6.20 25.49
C GLY A 233 -3.76 6.92 26.83
N TRP A 234 -4.28 8.16 26.85
CA TRP A 234 -4.48 8.94 28.06
C TRP A 234 -5.93 8.83 28.53
N TYR A 235 -6.11 8.64 29.83
CA TYR A 235 -7.41 8.67 30.50
C TYR A 235 -7.49 9.95 31.35
N MET A 236 -8.58 10.70 31.21
CA MET A 236 -8.90 11.87 32.04
C MET A 236 -9.94 11.50 33.09
#